data_AF-A0ABC8UKY6-F1
#
_entry.id   AF-A0ABC8UKY6-F1
#
_cell.length_a   1.000
_cell.length_b   1.000
_cell.length_c   1.000
_cell.angle_alpha   90.00
_cell.angle_beta   90.00
_cell.angle_gamma   90.00
#
_symmetry.space_group_name_H-M   'P 1'
#
loop_
_entity.id
_entity.type
_entity.pdbx_description
1 polymer ?
#
loop_
_entity_poly.entity_id
_entity_poly.type
_entity_poly.pdbx_seq_one_letter_code
_entity_poly.pdbx_strand_id
1 'polypeptide(L)'
;MAKSSLLLPLVLSLICIYAFTRKTWCAAKPSTSEGVLVNNIYYACEHLGSYSMIQAGGACYLPPTTVNHASVVMNLYYQSQSRELLEL
;
A
#
# COMPACT_ATOMS: atom_id res chain seq x y z
N MET A 1 -2.57 -7.31 -49.38
CA MET A 1 -2.75 -6.63 -48.07
C MET A 1 -3.07 -7.70 -47.03
N ALA A 2 -2.74 -7.50 -45.75
CA ALA A 2 -2.92 -8.44 -44.62
C ALA A 2 -1.71 -9.37 -44.29
N LYS A 3 -0.64 -8.80 -43.71
CA LYS A 3 0.32 -9.56 -42.87
C LYS A 3 0.75 -8.85 -41.57
N SER A 4 0.18 -7.68 -41.25
CA SER A 4 0.68 -6.84 -40.14
C SER A 4 -0.25 -6.77 -38.91
N SER A 5 -1.36 -7.52 -38.89
CA SER A 5 -2.37 -7.38 -37.82
C SER A 5 -2.22 -8.33 -36.63
N LEU A 6 -1.25 -9.26 -36.66
CA LEU A 6 -1.02 -10.25 -35.60
C LEU A 6 0.02 -9.81 -34.55
N LEU A 7 0.82 -8.78 -34.86
CA LEU A 7 1.80 -8.23 -33.92
C LEU A 7 1.12 -7.44 -32.79
N LEU A 8 0.01 -6.75 -33.09
CA LEU A 8 -0.70 -5.91 -32.14
C LEU A 8 -1.28 -6.66 -30.92
N PRO A 9 -2.01 -7.79 -31.06
CA PRO A 9 -2.50 -8.54 -29.91
C PRO A 9 -1.37 -9.18 -29.08
N LEU A 10 -0.26 -9.55 -29.73
CA LEU A 10 0.90 -10.16 -29.08
C LEU A 10 1.63 -9.13 -28.20
N VAL A 11 1.80 -7.90 -28.70
CA VAL A 11 2.35 -6.77 -27.94
C VAL A 11 1.42 -6.38 -26.78
N LEU A 12 0.10 -6.36 -26.99
CA LEU A 12 -0.88 -6.09 -25.92
C LEU A 12 -0.82 -7.15 -24.81
N SER A 13 -0.65 -8.42 -25.18
CA SER A 13 -0.51 -9.53 -24.23
C SER A 13 0.77 -9.41 -23.38
N LEU A 14 1.89 -9.01 -23.98
CA LEU A 14 3.14 -8.77 -23.28
C LEU A 14 3.03 -7.57 -22.33
N ILE A 15 2.46 -6.45 -22.78
CA ILE A 15 2.24 -5.25 -21.95
C ILE A 15 1.37 -5.58 -20.73
N CYS A 16 0.33 -6.40 -20.89
CA CYS A 16 -0.56 -6.79 -19.80
C CYS A 16 0.14 -7.71 -18.76
N ILE A 17 1.06 -8.57 -19.21
CA ILE A 17 1.89 -9.40 -18.31
C ILE A 17 2.86 -8.53 -17.51
N TYR A 18 3.49 -7.53 -18.15
CA TYR A 18 4.43 -6.62 -17.49
C TYR A 18 3.76 -5.59 -16.56
N ALA A 19 2.50 -5.20 -16.83
CA ALA A 19 1.79 -4.21 -16.04
C ALA A 19 1.14 -4.76 -14.75
N PHE A 20 1.12 -6.08 -14.55
CA PHE A 20 0.61 -6.68 -13.32
C PHE A 20 1.63 -6.57 -12.19
N THR A 21 1.92 -5.34 -11.77
CA THR A 21 2.54 -5.09 -10.47
C THR A 21 1.56 -5.60 -9.43
N ARG A 22 1.88 -6.74 -8.78
CA ARG A 22 1.12 -7.22 -7.62
C ARG A 22 1.30 -6.18 -6.51
N LYS A 23 0.37 -5.22 -6.42
CA LYS A 23 0.28 -4.32 -5.28
C LYS A 23 0.01 -5.17 -4.05
N THR A 24 1.02 -5.31 -3.21
CA THR A 24 0.92 -6.00 -1.93
C THR A 24 0.32 -5.04 -0.91
N TRP A 25 -0.56 -5.57 -0.06
CA TRP A 25 -1.14 -4.85 1.06
C TRP A 25 -0.70 -5.52 2.36
N CYS A 26 -0.06 -4.75 3.23
CA CYS A 26 0.35 -5.22 4.56
C CYS A 26 -0.73 -4.87 5.58
N ALA A 27 -1.17 -5.85 6.37
CA ALA A 27 -2.15 -5.64 7.44
C ALA A 27 -1.54 -5.99 8.81
N ALA A 28 -1.96 -5.26 9.84
CA ALA A 28 -1.53 -5.52 11.21
C ALA A 28 -2.11 -6.84 11.71
N LYS A 29 -1.30 -7.60 12.47
CA LYS A 29 -1.73 -8.89 13.03
C LYS A 29 -2.77 -8.64 14.15
N PRO A 30 -3.98 -9.22 14.07
CA PRO A 30 -5.04 -8.95 15.06
C PRO A 30 -4.70 -9.38 16.50
N SER A 31 -3.78 -10.34 16.67
CA SER A 31 -3.33 -10.80 17.99
C SER A 31 -2.25 -9.92 18.62
N THR A 32 -1.92 -8.78 18.02
CA THR A 32 -0.91 -7.84 18.53
C THR A 32 -1.52 -7.06 19.69
N SER A 33 -0.74 -6.83 20.75
CA SER A 33 -1.21 -6.02 21.87
C SER A 33 -1.46 -4.57 21.43
N GLU A 34 -2.45 -3.95 22.06
CA GLU A 34 -2.85 -2.58 21.73
C GLU A 34 -1.69 -1.59 21.85
N GLY A 35 -0.88 -1.69 22.91
CA GLY A 35 0.28 -0.81 23.10
C GLY A 35 1.30 -0.88 21.97
N VAL A 36 1.53 -2.07 21.40
CA VAL A 36 2.42 -2.24 20.24
C VAL A 36 1.79 -1.64 18.98
N LEU A 37 0.49 -1.82 18.76
CA LEU A 37 -0.22 -1.22 17.62
C LEU A 37 -0.18 0.31 17.67
N VAL A 38 -0.42 0.89 18.84
CA VAL A 38 -0.35 2.34 19.06
C VAL A 38 1.08 2.85 18.79
N ASN A 39 2.10 2.15 19.29
CA ASN A 39 3.49 2.53 19.04
C ASN A 39 3.84 2.48 17.54
N ASN A 40 3.35 1.47 16.82
CA ASN A 40 3.53 1.39 15.36
C ASN A 40 2.84 2.55 14.63
N ILE A 41 1.66 2.98 15.09
CA ILE A 41 0.98 4.14 14.52
C ILE A 41 1.81 5.41 14.71
N TYR A 42 2.28 5.67 15.93
CA TYR A 42 3.11 6.84 16.22
C TYR A 42 4.38 6.86 15.36
N TYR A 43 5.08 5.72 15.31
CA TYR A 43 6.29 5.56 14.52
C TYR A 43 6.05 5.85 13.03
N ALA A 44 5.05 5.21 12.41
CA ALA A 44 4.75 5.40 11.00
C ALA A 44 4.35 6.85 10.67
N CYS A 45 3.51 7.46 11.50
CA CYS A 45 3.04 8.80 11.27
C CYS A 45 4.12 9.88 11.48
N GLU A 46 5.10 9.64 12.35
CA GLU A 46 6.29 10.49 12.47
C GLU A 46 7.11 10.51 11.17
N HIS A 47 7.27 9.35 10.52
CA HIS A 47 8.01 9.23 9.26
C HIS A 47 7.21 9.74 8.04
N LEU A 48 5.89 9.55 8.04
CA LEU A 48 5.00 10.00 6.96
C LEU A 48 4.61 11.49 7.08
N GLY A 49 4.80 12.09 8.26
CA GLY A 49 4.42 13.48 8.56
C GLY A 49 2.90 13.73 8.61
N SER A 50 2.07 12.69 8.73
CA SER A 50 0.60 12.85 8.73
C SER A 50 -0.15 11.80 9.54
N TYR A 51 -1.13 12.26 10.31
CA TYR A 51 -2.13 11.45 11.02
C TYR A 51 -3.54 11.59 10.41
N SER A 52 -3.74 12.55 9.50
CA SER A 52 -5.09 13.08 9.16
C SER A 52 -6.05 12.03 8.64
N MET A 53 -5.55 11.01 7.95
CA MET A 53 -6.39 9.97 7.33
C MET A 53 -6.99 8.97 8.33
N ILE A 54 -6.38 8.76 9.49
CA ILE A 54 -6.88 7.85 10.54
C ILE A 54 -7.56 8.60 11.69
N GLN A 55 -7.57 9.93 11.66
CA GLN A 55 -8.31 10.75 12.62
C GLN A 55 -9.79 10.84 12.25
N ALA A 56 -10.65 11.23 13.20
CA ALA A 56 -12.06 11.42 12.94
C ALA A 56 -12.30 12.38 11.75
N GLY A 57 -13.15 11.97 10.81
CA GLY A 57 -13.36 12.69 9.55
C GLY A 57 -12.34 12.38 8.44
N GLY A 58 -11.30 11.61 8.74
CA GLY A 58 -10.32 11.12 7.77
C GLY A 58 -10.85 9.99 6.90
N ALA A 59 -10.26 9.83 5.71
CA ALA A 59 -10.70 8.86 4.70
C ALA A 59 -10.60 7.39 5.15
N CYS A 60 -9.74 7.09 6.13
CA CYS A 60 -9.50 5.75 6.65
C CYS A 60 -9.79 5.65 8.16
N TYR A 61 -10.69 6.49 8.67
CA TYR A 61 -11.08 6.47 10.07
C TYR A 61 -11.92 5.24 10.44
N LEU A 62 -12.86 4.85 9.58
CA LEU A 62 -13.80 3.76 9.86
C LEU A 62 -13.31 2.44 9.25
N PRO A 63 -13.38 1.31 9.98
CA PRO A 63 -13.80 1.18 11.38
C PRO A 63 -12.74 1.75 12.36
N PRO A 64 -13.13 2.40 13.46
CA PRO A 64 -12.22 3.10 14.36
C PRO A 64 -11.56 2.13 15.35
N THR A 65 -10.82 1.15 14.81
CA THR A 65 -10.06 0.19 15.62
C THR A 65 -8.56 0.42 15.43
N THR A 66 -7.81 0.25 16.51
CA THR A 66 -6.35 0.41 16.52
C THR A 66 -5.67 -0.50 15.51
N VAL A 67 -6.18 -1.73 15.31
CA VAL A 67 -5.65 -2.68 14.31
C VAL A 67 -5.84 -2.14 12.89
N ASN A 68 -6.99 -1.54 12.57
CA ASN A 68 -7.27 -1.01 11.24
C ASN A 68 -6.43 0.23 10.97
N HIS A 69 -6.37 1.16 11.92
CA HIS A 69 -5.52 2.35 11.81
C HIS A 69 -4.05 1.97 11.64
N ALA A 70 -3.54 1.04 12.46
CA ALA A 70 -2.19 0.51 12.34
C ALA A 70 -1.93 -0.14 10.97
N SER A 71 -2.88 -0.92 10.44
CA SER A 71 -2.75 -1.55 9.12
C SER A 71 -2.56 -0.51 8.02
N VAL A 72 -3.36 0.57 8.04
CA VAL A 72 -3.32 1.63 7.03
C VAL A 72 -2.00 2.39 7.08
N VAL A 73 -1.60 2.91 8.25
CA VAL A 73 -0.40 3.75 8.37
C VAL A 73 0.88 2.94 8.15
N MET A 74 0.94 1.71 8.67
CA MET A 74 2.11 0.85 8.45
C MET A 74 2.23 0.40 7.00
N ASN A 75 1.12 0.12 6.32
CA ASN A 75 1.17 -0.17 4.89
C ASN A 75 1.73 1.02 4.09
N LEU A 76 1.30 2.25 4.39
CA LEU A 76 1.83 3.44 3.74
C LEU A 76 3.31 3.67 4.03
N TYR A 77 3.72 3.49 5.28
CA TYR A 77 5.11 3.58 5.69
C TYR A 77 6.00 2.56 4.95
N TYR A 78 5.57 1.30 4.84
CA TYR A 78 6.34 0.31 4.07
C TYR A 78 6.33 0.61 2.56
N GLN A 79 5.25 1.18 2.02
CA GLN A 79 5.20 1.59 0.62
C GLN A 79 6.07 2.81 0.32
N SER A 80 6.24 3.75 1.27
CA SER A 80 7.19 4.85 1.11
C SER A 80 8.63 4.37 1.18
N GLN A 81 8.93 3.45 2.10
CA GLN A 81 10.28 2.92 2.26
C GLN A 81 10.69 1.95 1.14
N SER A 82 9.75 1.17 0.59
CA SER A 82 10.03 0.26 -0.53
C SER A 82 10.17 0.97 -1.87
N ARG A 83 9.58 2.16 -2.04
CA ARG A 83 9.91 3.03 -3.19
C ARG A 83 11.35 3.51 -3.14
N GLU A 84 11.96 3.61 -1.96
CA GLU A 84 13.39 3.92 -1.80
C GLU A 84 14.30 2.76 -2.25
N LEU A 85 13.82 1.51 -2.19
CA LEU A 85 14.54 0.32 -2.67
C LEU A 85 14.45 0.08 -4.19
N LEU A 86 13.67 0.89 -4.92
CA LEU A 86 13.60 0.85 -6.39
C LEU A 86 14.45 1.93 -7.08
N GLU A 87 15.18 2.75 -6.31
CA GLU A 87 16.15 3.73 -6.84
C GLU A 87 17.61 3.43 -6.45
N LEU A 88 17.97 2.13 -6.38
CA LEU A 88 19.37 1.66 -6.39
C LEU A 88 19.60 0.63 -7.49
#